data_AF-A0A3N5QIK9-F1
#
_entry.id   AF-A0A3N5QIK9-F1
#
_cell.length_a   1.000
_cell.length_b   1.000
_cell.length_c   1.000
_cell.angle_alpha   90.00
_cell.angle_beta   90.00
_cell.angle_gamma   90.00
#
_symmetry.space_group_name_H-M   'P 1'
#
loop_
_entity.id
_entity.type
_entity.pdbx_description
1 polymer ?
#
loop_
_entity_poly.entity_id
_entity_poly.type
_entity_poly.pdbx_seq_one_letter_code
_entity_poly.pdbx_strand_id
1 'polypeptide(L)'
;MSDKIRVGIVMGSDSDLAIMQKCADQLSAFGLACEMRIISAHRTPQLAHEYAATAVDRGLKVIIAAAGMSAALAGVMAANTTMPVIGVPI
;
A
#
# COMPACT_ATOMS: atom_id res chain seq x y z
N MET A 1 -14.15 -10.70 17.04
CA MET A 1 -14.38 -10.20 15.67
C MET A 1 -13.08 -10.39 14.94
N SER A 2 -13.02 -11.21 13.89
CA SER A 2 -11.76 -11.43 13.17
C SER A 2 -11.27 -10.11 12.58
N ASP A 3 -10.05 -9.71 12.90
CA ASP A 3 -9.40 -8.49 12.40
C ASP A 3 -9.16 -8.60 10.89
N LYS A 4 -10.23 -8.36 10.12
CA LYS A 4 -10.20 -8.37 8.67
C LYS A 4 -9.28 -7.22 8.22
N ILE A 5 -8.23 -7.56 7.47
CA ILE A 5 -7.30 -6.57 6.91
C ILE A 5 -8.07 -5.61 6.01
N ARG A 6 -8.02 -4.31 6.32
CA ARG A 6 -8.74 -3.26 5.59
C ARG A 6 -7.82 -2.26 4.90
N VAL A 7 -6.55 -2.20 5.29
CA VAL A 7 -5.58 -1.24 4.74
C VAL A 7 -4.40 -1.97 4.14
N GLY A 8 -4.07 -1.64 2.89
CA GLY A 8 -2.85 -2.13 2.23
C GLY A 8 -1.77 -1.06 2.24
N ILE A 9 -0.66 -1.29 2.93
CA ILE A 9 0.52 -0.44 2.86
C ILE A 9 1.49 -1.07 1.84
N VAL A 10 1.82 -0.33 0.80
CA VAL A 10 2.78 -0.76 -0.23
C VAL A 10 3.94 0.22 -0.30
N MET A 11 5.16 -0.31 -0.41
CA MET A 11 6.37 0.49 -0.55
C MET A 11 7.29 -0.06 -1.62
N GLY A 12 8.04 0.82 -2.28
CA GLY A 12 8.90 0.45 -3.40
C GLY A 12 10.15 -0.35 -2.99
N SER A 13 10.59 -0.20 -1.73
CA SER A 13 11.85 -0.73 -1.19
C SER A 13 11.72 -1.09 0.29
N ASP A 14 12.53 -2.01 0.77
CA ASP A 14 12.67 -2.35 2.19
C ASP A 14 13.24 -1.19 3.02
N SER A 15 14.04 -0.32 2.41
CA SER A 15 14.54 0.92 3.01
C SER A 15 13.42 1.81 3.57
N ASP A 16 12.20 1.71 3.03
CA ASP A 16 11.06 2.53 3.42
C ASP A 16 10.31 1.96 4.64
N LEU A 17 10.63 0.71 5.05
CA LEU A 17 9.93 0.00 6.13
C LEU A 17 9.95 0.77 7.45
N ALA A 18 11.12 1.29 7.84
CA ALA A 18 11.27 2.00 9.12
C ALA A 18 10.40 3.29 9.17
N ILE A 19 10.20 3.95 8.03
CA ILE A 19 9.35 5.13 7.92
C ILE A 19 7.88 4.71 7.94
N MET A 20 7.53 3.69 7.14
CA MET A 20 6.15 3.23 7.00
C MET A 20 5.62 2.44 8.20
N GLN A 21 6.48 1.95 9.09
CA GLN A 21 6.07 1.38 10.37
C GLN A 21 5.25 2.37 11.19
N LYS A 22 5.58 3.66 11.15
CA LYS A 22 4.80 4.72 11.83
C LYS A 22 3.35 4.75 11.35
N CYS A 23 3.11 4.47 10.08
CA CYS A 23 1.76 4.37 9.51
C CYS A 23 1.01 3.15 10.07
N ALA A 24 1.68 1.99 10.08
CA ALA A 24 1.11 0.76 10.64
C ALA A 24 0.78 0.90 12.14
N ASP A 25 1.67 1.52 12.92
CA ASP A 25 1.47 1.78 14.35
C ASP A 25 0.26 2.68 14.59
N GLN A 26 0.10 3.73 13.78
CA GLN A 26 -1.04 4.64 13.87
C GLN A 26 -2.36 3.94 13.49
N LEU A 27 -2.37 3.09 12.46
CA LEU A 27 -3.53 2.28 12.11
C LEU A 27 -3.90 1.31 13.22
N SER A 28 -2.90 0.67 13.85
CA SER A 28 -3.09 -0.20 15.00
C SER A 28 -3.71 0.54 16.19
N ALA A 29 -3.25 1.76 16.48
CA ALA A 29 -3.83 2.63 17.52
C ALA A 29 -5.31 2.96 17.26
N PHE A 30 -5.75 2.96 15.99
CA PHE A 30 -7.16 3.10 15.61
C PHE A 30 -7.94 1.78 15.57
N GLY A 31 -7.31 0.65 15.90
CA GLY A 31 -7.92 -0.68 15.80
C GLY A 31 -8.13 -1.15 14.36
N LEU A 32 -7.30 -0.69 13.42
CA LEU A 32 -7.36 -1.07 12.01
C LEU A 32 -6.24 -2.05 11.64
N ALA A 33 -6.63 -3.26 11.24
CA ALA A 33 -5.70 -4.23 10.69
C ALA A 33 -5.21 -3.83 9.28
N CYS A 34 -3.91 -3.88 9.08
CA CYS A 34 -3.26 -3.59 7.80
C CYS A 34 -2.30 -4.72 7.38
N GLU A 35 -2.01 -4.79 6.09
CA GLU A 35 -0.88 -5.55 5.57
C GLU A 35 0.20 -4.59 5.05
N MET A 36 1.46 -5.01 5.11
CA MET A 36 2.60 -4.29 4.52
C MET A 36 3.25 -5.15 3.45
N ARG A 37 3.50 -4.58 2.27
CA ARG A 37 4.14 -5.27 1.14
C ARG A 37 5.23 -4.40 0.50
N ILE A 38 6.32 -5.02 0.08
CA ILE A 38 7.32 -4.39 -0.78
C ILE A 38 6.95 -4.71 -2.23
N ILE A 39 6.52 -3.70 -2.98
CA ILE A 39 6.10 -3.80 -4.38
C ILE A 39 6.64 -2.59 -5.12
N SER A 40 7.47 -2.82 -6.13
CA SER A 40 8.15 -1.76 -6.87
C SER A 40 7.45 -1.53 -8.21
N ALA A 41 6.98 -0.30 -8.43
CA ALA A 41 6.43 0.09 -9.73
C ALA A 41 7.41 -0.11 -10.90
N HIS A 42 8.71 0.01 -10.65
CA HIS A 42 9.73 -0.11 -11.69
C HIS A 42 10.30 -1.53 -11.82
N ARG A 43 10.44 -2.25 -10.70
CA ARG A 43 11.10 -3.58 -10.69
C ARG A 43 10.11 -4.73 -10.78
N THR A 44 8.89 -4.56 -10.27
CA THR A 44 7.84 -5.59 -10.25
C THR A 44 6.47 -5.04 -10.72
N PRO A 45 6.37 -4.46 -11.93
CA PRO A 45 5.16 -3.78 -12.39
C PRO A 45 3.94 -4.70 -12.50
N GLN A 46 4.12 -5.97 -12.89
CA GLN A 46 3.01 -6.95 -12.94
C GLN A 46 2.44 -7.22 -11.55
N LEU A 47 3.30 -7.33 -10.53
CA LEU A 47 2.87 -7.49 -9.14
C LEU A 47 2.13 -6.24 -8.63
N ALA A 48 2.57 -5.04 -9.02
CA ALA A 48 1.88 -3.80 -8.69
C ALA A 48 0.47 -3.76 -9.30
N HIS A 49 0.34 -4.13 -10.56
CA HIS A 49 -0.95 -4.25 -11.24
C HIS A 49 -1.86 -5.26 -10.53
N GLU A 50 -1.39 -6.49 -10.32
CA GLU A 50 -2.17 -7.56 -9.70
C GLU A 50 -2.60 -7.21 -8.27
N TYR A 51 -1.71 -6.61 -7.49
CA TYR A 51 -2.01 -6.20 -6.12
C TYR A 51 -3.15 -5.18 -6.08
N ALA A 52 -3.11 -4.15 -6.94
CA ALA A 52 -4.11 -3.10 -7.00
C ALA A 52 -5.45 -3.60 -7.57
N ALA A 53 -5.39 -4.37 -8.67
CA ALA A 53 -6.57 -4.88 -9.37
C ALA A 53 -7.42 -5.82 -8.50
N THR A 54 -6.76 -6.62 -7.64
CA THR A 54 -7.44 -7.57 -6.74
C THR A 54 -7.77 -7.01 -5.35
N ALA A 55 -7.30 -5.79 -5.02
CA ALA A 55 -7.39 -5.23 -3.68
C ALA A 55 -8.84 -5.15 -3.13
N VAL A 56 -9.78 -4.77 -4.00
CA VAL A 56 -11.21 -4.65 -3.64
C VAL A 56 -11.79 -6.02 -3.28
N ASP A 57 -11.48 -7.05 -4.08
CA ASP A 57 -11.96 -8.43 -3.87
C ASP A 57 -11.41 -9.04 -2.59
N ARG A 58 -10.16 -8.69 -2.22
CA ARG A 58 -9.57 -9.04 -0.92
C ARG A 58 -10.21 -8.30 0.27
N GLY A 59 -11.07 -7.31 0.01
CA GLY A 59 -11.78 -6.56 1.01
C GLY A 59 -11.02 -5.35 1.59
N LEU A 60 -9.93 -4.93 0.95
CA LEU A 60 -9.25 -3.68 1.29
C LEU A 60 -10.20 -2.49 1.07
N LYS A 61 -9.92 -1.39 1.78
CA LYS A 61 -10.68 -0.14 1.73
C LYS A 61 -9.83 1.07 1.33
N VAL A 62 -8.51 0.97 1.45
CA VAL A 62 -7.55 1.98 1.00
C VAL A 62 -6.19 1.35 0.78
N ILE A 63 -5.44 1.85 -0.20
CA ILE A 63 -4.00 1.59 -0.38
C ILE A 63 -3.22 2.83 0.04
N ILE A 64 -2.18 2.65 0.86
CA ILE A 64 -1.21 3.68 1.22
C ILE A 64 0.10 3.30 0.53
N ALA A 65 0.51 4.11 -0.45
CA ALA A 65 1.63 3.83 -1.33
C ALA A 65 2.80 4.78 -1.05
N ALA A 66 3.93 4.22 -0.61
CA ALA A 66 5.15 4.93 -0.27
C ALA A 66 6.22 4.75 -1.34
N ALA A 67 6.78 5.84 -1.84
CA ALA A 67 7.91 5.81 -2.75
C ALA A 67 8.71 7.11 -2.70
N GLY A 68 10.04 6.99 -2.79
CA GLY A 68 10.95 8.12 -2.96
C GLY A 68 11.37 8.32 -4.42
N MET A 69 12.13 9.40 -4.68
CA MET A 69 12.69 9.76 -6.00
C MET A 69 11.59 9.86 -7.09
N SER A 70 11.65 9.03 -8.13
CA SER A 70 10.59 8.90 -9.13
C SER A 70 9.41 8.12 -8.53
N ALA A 71 8.62 8.82 -7.71
CA ALA A 71 7.58 8.25 -6.86
C ALA A 71 6.30 7.83 -7.63
N ALA A 72 6.45 6.96 -8.64
CA ALA A 72 5.36 6.51 -9.50
C ALA A 72 4.39 5.53 -8.83
N LEU A 73 4.76 4.91 -7.69
CA LEU A 73 4.00 3.81 -7.10
C LEU A 73 2.55 4.15 -6.80
N ALA A 74 2.28 5.31 -6.19
CA ALA A 74 0.91 5.72 -5.89
C ALA A 74 0.04 5.89 -7.15
N GLY A 75 0.61 6.49 -8.20
CA GLY A 75 -0.07 6.64 -9.50
C GLY A 75 -0.34 5.30 -10.16
N VAL A 76 0.62 4.38 -10.14
CA VAL A 76 0.45 3.02 -10.67
C VAL A 76 -0.63 2.26 -9.91
N MET A 77 -0.67 2.34 -8.58
CA MET A 77 -1.73 1.72 -7.78
C MET A 77 -3.09 2.30 -8.15
N ALA A 78 -3.21 3.63 -8.21
CA ALA A 78 -4.46 4.33 -8.51
C ALA A 78 -4.97 4.04 -9.93
N ALA A 79 -4.08 3.85 -10.91
CA ALA A 79 -4.47 3.51 -12.28
C ALA A 79 -5.12 2.12 -12.40
N ASN A 80 -4.91 1.23 -11.42
CA ASN A 80 -5.31 -0.17 -11.47
C ASN A 80 -6.40 -0.53 -10.45
N THR A 81 -6.99 0.44 -9.76
CA THR A 81 -8.07 0.20 -8.79
C THR A 81 -9.01 1.39 -8.71
N THR A 82 -10.27 1.16 -8.37
CA THR A 82 -11.25 2.24 -8.10
C THR A 82 -11.25 2.68 -6.63
N MET A 83 -10.50 1.98 -5.79
CA MET A 83 -10.39 2.26 -4.36
C MET A 83 -9.49 3.48 -4.11
N PRO A 84 -9.68 4.24 -3.01
CA PRO A 84 -8.79 5.34 -2.66
C PRO A 84 -7.33 4.88 -2.53
N VAL A 85 -6.42 5.67 -3.09
CA VAL A 85 -4.97 5.51 -2.94
C VAL A 85 -4.38 6.79 -2.33
N ILE A 86 -3.65 6.63 -1.23
CA ILE A 86 -2.93 7.70 -0.54
C ILE A 86 -1.45 7.58 -0.88
N GLY A 87 -0.87 8.59 -1.52
CA GLY A 87 0.56 8.65 -1.79
C GLY A 87 1.34 9.23 -0.61
N VAL A 88 2.43 8.59 -0.21
CA VAL A 88 3.38 9.07 0.80
C VAL A 88 4.74 9.27 0.14
N PRO A 89 5.16 10.51 -0.14
CA PRO A 89 6.51 10.78 -0.63
C PRO A 89 7.55 10.44 0.45
N ILE A 90 8.58 9.67 0.08
CA ILE A 90 9.70 9.26 0.95
C ILE A 90 10.95 10.08 0.64
#